data_AF-A0A1D8GED6-F1
#
_entry.id   AF-A0A1D8GED6-F1
#
_cell.length_a   1.000
_cell.length_b   1.000
_cell.length_c   1.000
_cell.angle_alpha   90.00
_cell.angle_beta   90.00
_cell.angle_gamma   90.00
#
_symmetry.space_group_name_H-M   'P 1'
#
loop_
_entity.id
_entity.type
_entity.pdbx_description
1 polymer ?
#
loop_
_entity_poly.entity_id
_entity_poly.type
_entity_poly.pdbx_seq_one_letter_code
_entity_poly.pdbx_strand_id
1 'polypeptide(L)'
;MKYTILGKNNSIVYIESEDILINDSQSALDLMMTVKYEKDCSRIVLDKKAISEEFFRLRSGIAGEVLQKFINYRTKLAIIGDFSKYTSKPLHDFIHECNKGNDIFFVDNLDQAVEKLALAY
;
A
#
# COMPACT_ATOMS: atom_id res chain seq x y z
N MET A 1 -13.64 -5.37 -7.92
CA MET A 1 -13.12 -4.38 -6.93
C MET A 1 -14.28 -3.75 -6.19
N LYS A 2 -14.13 -3.56 -4.88
CA LYS A 2 -15.07 -2.81 -4.01
C LYS A 2 -14.29 -1.75 -3.24
N TYR A 3 -14.89 -0.57 -3.10
CA TYR A 3 -14.28 0.57 -2.41
C TYR A 3 -15.04 0.88 -1.12
N THR A 4 -14.30 1.04 -0.02
CA THR A 4 -14.82 1.52 1.26
C THR A 4 -14.09 2.79 1.65
N ILE A 5 -14.83 3.87 1.91
CA ILE A 5 -14.25 5.17 2.28
C ILE A 5 -14.17 5.29 3.80
N LEU A 6 -13.01 5.69 4.29
CA LEU A 6 -12.62 5.68 5.70
C LEU A 6 -11.88 6.99 6.08
N GLY A 7 -11.57 7.11 7.36
CA GLY A 7 -10.78 8.22 7.92
C GLY A 7 -11.56 9.53 8.03
N LYS A 8 -10.91 10.55 8.62
CA LYS A 8 -11.49 11.89 8.71
C LYS A 8 -11.59 12.49 7.31
N ASN A 9 -12.70 13.19 7.04
CA ASN A 9 -12.99 13.85 5.76
C ASN A 9 -12.93 12.90 4.55
N ASN A 10 -13.23 11.61 4.72
CA ASN A 10 -13.27 10.64 3.61
C ASN A 10 -11.95 10.57 2.83
N SER A 11 -10.82 10.70 3.53
CA SER A 11 -9.49 10.85 2.91
C SER A 11 -8.78 9.52 2.60
N ILE A 12 -9.29 8.40 3.12
CA ILE A 12 -8.71 7.07 2.98
C ILE A 12 -9.68 6.19 2.20
N VAL A 13 -9.18 5.45 1.22
CA VAL A 13 -9.94 4.39 0.54
C VAL A 13 -9.33 3.03 0.85
N TYR A 14 -10.17 2.09 1.25
CA TYR A 14 -9.84 0.68 1.31
C TYR A 14 -10.40 -0.03 0.07
N ILE A 15 -9.54 -0.78 -0.62
CA ILE A 15 -9.88 -1.46 -1.87
C ILE A 15 -9.84 -2.97 -1.65
N GLU A 16 -11.01 -3.59 -1.75
CA GLU A 16 -11.16 -5.04 -1.71
C GLU A 16 -11.16 -5.58 -3.15
N SER A 17 -10.27 -6.53 -3.42
CA SER A 17 -10.14 -7.19 -4.72
C SER A 17 -9.78 -8.67 -4.55
N GLU A 18 -10.29 -9.51 -5.45
CA GLU A 18 -9.85 -10.90 -5.59
C GLU A 18 -8.66 -11.02 -6.56
N ASP A 19 -8.47 -10.03 -7.43
CA ASP A 19 -7.39 -9.95 -8.40
C ASP A 19 -6.16 -9.19 -7.87
N ILE A 20 -5.00 -9.46 -8.46
CA ILE A 20 -3.79 -8.66 -8.26
C ILE A 20 -3.96 -7.30 -8.94
N LEU A 21 -3.89 -6.23 -8.15
CA LEU A 21 -3.99 -4.84 -8.60
C LEU A 21 -2.61 -4.21 -8.83
N ILE A 22 -1.59 -4.65 -8.11
CA ILE A 22 -0.21 -4.16 -8.25
C ILE A 22 0.69 -5.32 -8.65
N ASN A 23 1.11 -5.33 -9.92
CA ASN A 23 2.11 -6.25 -10.45
C ASN A 23 3.46 -5.57 -10.66
N ASP A 24 3.44 -4.27 -10.96
CA ASP A 24 4.59 -3.46 -11.35
C ASP A 24 4.32 -1.96 -11.10
N SER A 25 5.25 -1.10 -11.48
CA SER A 25 5.13 0.35 -11.28
C SER A 25 4.05 1.02 -12.14
N GLN A 26 3.67 0.43 -13.29
CA GLN A 26 2.61 0.97 -14.14
C GLN A 26 1.23 0.68 -13.55
N SER A 27 0.98 -0.56 -13.16
CA SER A 27 -0.26 -0.95 -12.48
C SER A 27 -0.47 -0.21 -11.15
N ALA A 28 0.60 0.05 -10.40
CA ALA A 28 0.54 0.93 -9.23
C ALA A 28 0.10 2.36 -9.60
N LEU A 29 0.65 2.93 -10.68
CA LEU A 29 0.27 4.26 -11.14
C LEU A 29 -1.19 4.31 -11.60
N ASP A 30 -1.62 3.34 -12.41
CA ASP A 30 -2.99 3.27 -12.92
C ASP A 30 -4.00 3.15 -11.79
N LEU A 31 -3.70 2.34 -10.75
CA LEU A 31 -4.53 2.24 -9.56
C LEU A 31 -4.64 3.58 -8.83
N MET A 32 -3.51 4.27 -8.60
CA MET A 32 -3.52 5.58 -7.94
C MET A 32 -4.34 6.61 -8.71
N MET A 33 -4.20 6.65 -10.05
CA MET A 33 -4.95 7.58 -10.90
C MET A 33 -6.45 7.27 -10.89
N THR A 34 -6.82 5.99 -10.92
CA THR A 34 -8.22 5.54 -10.83
C THR A 34 -8.84 5.95 -9.51
N VAL A 35 -8.16 5.68 -8.39
CA VAL A 35 -8.61 6.08 -7.05
C VAL A 35 -8.76 7.59 -6.95
N LYS A 36 -7.76 8.34 -7.43
CA LYS A 36 -7.79 9.80 -7.35
C LYS A 36 -8.93 10.39 -8.18
N TYR A 37 -9.17 9.86 -9.38
CA TYR A 37 -10.24 10.31 -10.25
C TYR A 37 -11.64 9.94 -9.72
N GLU A 38 -11.83 8.72 -9.25
CA GLU A 38 -13.15 8.22 -8.86
C GLU A 38 -13.56 8.58 -7.43
N LYS A 39 -12.59 8.70 -6.51
CA LYS A 39 -12.85 8.81 -5.06
C LYS A 39 -12.25 10.07 -4.44
N ASP A 40 -11.49 10.86 -5.20
CA ASP A 40 -10.73 12.02 -4.72
C ASP A 40 -9.80 11.72 -3.52
N CYS A 41 -9.43 10.46 -3.33
CA CYS A 41 -8.56 10.01 -2.25
C CYS A 41 -7.09 9.94 -2.69
N SER A 42 -6.18 10.18 -1.76
CA SER A 42 -4.73 9.99 -1.95
C SER A 42 -4.09 9.11 -0.88
N ARG A 43 -4.91 8.41 -0.08
CA ARG A 43 -4.47 7.44 0.93
C ARG A 43 -5.19 6.13 0.65
N ILE A 44 -4.43 5.07 0.38
CA ILE A 44 -4.94 3.80 -0.11
C ILE A 44 -4.60 2.70 0.89
N VAL A 45 -5.57 1.83 1.18
CA VAL A 45 -5.37 0.57 1.89
C VAL A 45 -5.62 -0.58 0.92
N LEU A 46 -4.66 -1.50 0.84
CA LEU A 46 -4.76 -2.74 0.05
C LEU A 46 -4.53 -3.96 0.92
N ASP A 47 -5.28 -5.03 0.68
CA ASP A 47 -4.86 -6.34 1.13
C ASP A 47 -3.55 -6.74 0.45
N LYS A 48 -2.66 -7.40 1.20
CA LYS A 48 -1.45 -8.04 0.67
C LYS A 48 -1.75 -8.91 -0.55
N LYS A 49 -2.88 -9.62 -0.54
CA LYS A 49 -3.31 -10.52 -1.64
C LYS A 49 -3.60 -9.79 -2.95
N ALA A 50 -3.78 -8.47 -2.93
CA ALA A 50 -3.97 -7.64 -4.13
C ALA A 50 -2.64 -7.16 -4.73
N ILE A 51 -1.50 -7.60 -4.19
CA ILE A 51 -0.15 -7.23 -4.64
C ILE A 51 0.60 -8.51 -5.01
N SER A 52 1.28 -8.49 -6.15
CA SER A 52 2.05 -9.64 -6.64
C SER A 52 3.11 -10.08 -5.62
N GLU A 53 3.32 -11.39 -5.46
CA GLU A 53 4.36 -11.94 -4.58
C GLU A 53 5.78 -11.50 -4.99
N GLU A 54 6.01 -11.12 -6.24
CA GLU A 54 7.30 -10.59 -6.70
C GLU A 54 7.63 -9.23 -6.06
N PHE A 55 6.63 -8.45 -5.61
CA PHE A 55 6.84 -7.24 -4.82
C PHE A 55 7.57 -7.57 -3.51
N PHE A 56 7.20 -8.65 -2.83
CA PHE A 56 7.81 -9.03 -1.55
C PHE A 56 9.19 -9.70 -1.73
N ARG A 57 9.61 -9.99 -2.97
CA ARG A 57 10.95 -10.47 -3.29
C ARG A 57 11.85 -9.30 -3.66
N LEU A 58 12.45 -8.63 -2.67
CA LEU A 58 13.22 -7.38 -2.87
C LEU A 58 14.29 -7.41 -3.98
N ARG A 59 14.85 -8.58 -4.31
CA ARG A 59 15.81 -8.74 -5.43
C ARG A 59 15.18 -8.51 -6.81
N SER A 60 13.85 -8.53 -6.94
CA SER A 60 13.13 -8.23 -8.18
C SER A 60 13.23 -6.77 -8.59
N GLY A 61 13.49 -5.85 -7.65
CA GLY A 61 13.46 -4.40 -7.87
C GLY A 61 12.04 -3.80 -7.90
N ILE A 62 10.99 -4.62 -8.03
CA ILE A 62 9.60 -4.18 -8.21
C ILE A 62 9.11 -3.34 -7.02
N ALA A 63 9.43 -3.74 -5.79
CA ALA A 63 9.03 -2.96 -4.61
C ALA A 63 9.57 -1.52 -4.66
N GLY A 64 10.84 -1.34 -5.03
CA GLY A 64 11.44 -0.03 -5.14
C GLY A 64 10.72 0.84 -6.17
N GLU A 65 10.49 0.29 -7.37
CA GLU A 65 9.80 1.02 -8.44
C GLU A 65 8.36 1.39 -8.08
N VAL A 66 7.61 0.46 -7.48
CA VAL A 66 6.23 0.69 -7.02
C VAL A 66 6.19 1.76 -5.94
N LEU A 67 6.97 1.60 -4.87
CA LEU A 67 6.96 2.54 -3.74
C LEU A 67 7.41 3.94 -4.16
N GLN A 68 8.35 4.04 -5.10
CA GLN A 68 8.79 5.32 -5.65
C GLN A 68 7.63 6.06 -6.34
N LYS A 69 6.68 5.34 -6.98
CA LYS A 69 5.47 5.98 -7.55
C LYS A 69 4.60 6.58 -6.46
N PHE A 70 4.33 5.85 -5.38
CA PHE A 70 3.54 6.37 -4.26
C PHE A 70 4.16 7.66 -3.68
N ILE A 71 5.48 7.66 -3.47
CA ILE A 71 6.20 8.84 -2.97
C ILE A 71 6.16 10.00 -3.97
N ASN A 72 6.50 9.76 -5.25
CA ASN A 72 6.55 10.81 -6.27
C ASN A 72 5.20 11.49 -6.50
N TYR A 73 4.11 10.72 -6.40
CA TYR A 73 2.74 11.22 -6.59
C TYR A 73 2.08 11.67 -5.28
N ARG A 74 2.81 11.63 -4.15
CA ARG A 74 2.32 12.00 -2.81
C ARG A 74 1.06 11.24 -2.40
N THR A 75 0.99 9.97 -2.83
CA THR A 75 -0.07 9.04 -2.44
C THR A 75 0.48 8.14 -1.35
N LYS A 76 -0.25 8.00 -0.24
CA LYS A 76 0.15 7.13 0.85
C LYS A 76 -0.48 5.75 0.69
N LEU A 77 0.25 4.72 1.09
CA LEU A 77 -0.17 3.32 0.98
C LEU A 77 -0.07 2.62 2.33
N ALA A 78 -1.10 1.86 2.69
CA ALA A 78 -1.01 0.85 3.72
C ALA A 78 -1.36 -0.52 3.11
N ILE A 79 -0.51 -1.52 3.37
CA ILE A 79 -0.69 -2.90 2.94
C ILE A 79 -1.04 -3.72 4.18
N ILE A 80 -2.22 -4.33 4.18
CA ILE A 80 -2.71 -5.13 5.30
C ILE A 80 -2.51 -6.62 5.04
N GLY A 81 -2.00 -7.35 6.04
CA GLY A 81 -1.91 -8.80 5.98
C GLY A 81 -0.84 -9.41 6.88
N ASP A 82 -0.74 -10.73 6.83
CA ASP A 82 0.27 -11.48 7.58
C ASP A 82 1.61 -11.55 6.81
N PHE A 83 2.62 -10.91 7.40
CA PHE A 83 4.01 -10.91 6.91
C PHE A 83 4.92 -11.86 7.66
N SER A 84 4.45 -12.57 8.70
CA SER A 84 5.27 -13.46 9.54
C SER A 84 5.87 -14.64 8.78
N LYS A 85 5.24 -15.04 7.66
CA LYS A 85 5.71 -16.12 6.78
C LYS A 85 6.98 -15.75 6.01
N TYR A 86 7.27 -14.46 5.84
CA TYR A 86 8.51 -14.05 5.19
C TYR A 86 9.62 -14.05 6.22
N THR A 87 10.58 -14.97 6.09
CA THR A 87 11.66 -15.12 7.08
C THR A 87 12.94 -14.37 6.70
N SER A 88 12.97 -13.70 5.55
CA SER A 88 14.18 -13.03 5.07
C SER A 88 14.43 -11.72 5.83
N LYS A 89 15.62 -11.59 6.43
CA LYS A 89 16.07 -10.36 7.10
C LYS A 89 15.92 -9.09 6.24
N PRO A 90 16.28 -9.06 4.95
CA PRO A 90 16.14 -7.85 4.13
C PRO A 90 14.70 -7.35 4.03
N LEU A 91 13.71 -8.25 3.86
CA LEU A 91 12.31 -7.84 3.79
C LEU A 91 11.79 -7.33 5.14
N HIS A 92 12.18 -7.96 6.25
CA HIS A 92 11.83 -7.47 7.58
C HIS A 92 12.42 -6.08 7.85
N ASP A 93 13.71 -5.89 7.55
CA ASP A 93 14.38 -4.60 7.72
C ASP A 93 13.69 -3.53 6.86
N PHE A 94 13.33 -3.85 5.62
CA PHE A 94 12.58 -2.98 4.72
C PHE A 94 11.19 -2.61 5.24
N ILE A 95 10.39 -3.59 5.67
CA ILE A 95 9.06 -3.36 6.25
C ILE A 95 9.17 -2.46 7.48
N HIS A 96 10.15 -2.72 8.35
CA HIS A 96 10.39 -1.93 9.55
C HIS A 96 10.78 -0.48 9.24
N GLU A 97 11.61 -0.28 8.21
CA GLU A 97 11.98 1.06 7.73
C GLU A 97 10.79 1.81 7.15
N CYS A 98 9.98 1.17 6.30
CA CYS A 98 8.75 1.76 5.76
C CYS A 98 7.80 2.20 6.90
N ASN A 99 7.56 1.32 7.88
CA ASN A 99 6.67 1.59 9.01
C ASN A 99 7.10 2.73 9.95
N LYS A 100 8.38 3.14 9.88
CA LYS A 100 8.93 4.33 10.56
C LYS A 100 8.85 5.60 9.72
N GLY A 101 8.63 5.46 8.41
CA GLY A 101 8.38 6.57 7.49
C GLY A 101 6.96 7.12 7.60
N ASN A 102 6.58 7.91 6.60
CA ASN A 102 5.28 8.59 6.56
C ASN A 102 4.41 8.24 5.35
N ASP A 103 4.92 7.46 4.40
CA ASP A 103 4.25 7.26 3.11
C ASP A 103 3.71 5.85 2.93
N ILE A 104 4.46 4.84 3.41
CA ILE A 104 4.18 3.43 3.16
C ILE A 104 4.13 2.67 4.48
N PHE A 105 3.08 1.90 4.69
CA PHE A 105 2.87 1.12 5.90
C PHE A 105 2.54 -0.34 5.57
N PHE A 106 3.05 -1.26 6.40
CA PHE A 106 2.74 -2.68 6.37
C PHE A 106 2.24 -3.05 7.77
N VAL A 107 0.98 -3.45 7.88
CA VAL A 107 0.30 -3.64 9.17
C VAL A 107 -0.62 -4.85 9.13
N ASP A 108 -1.07 -5.32 10.28
CA ASP A 108 -1.77 -6.60 10.37
C ASP A 108 -3.23 -6.49 9.94
N ASN A 109 -3.84 -5.31 10.07
CA ASN A 109 -5.27 -5.11 9.87
C ASN A 109 -5.63 -3.68 9.46
N LEU A 110 -6.90 -3.51 9.07
CA LEU A 110 -7.46 -2.26 8.59
C LEU A 110 -7.43 -1.13 9.63
N ASP A 111 -7.64 -1.43 10.91
CA ASP A 111 -7.66 -0.40 11.97
C ASP A 111 -6.29 0.25 12.13
N GLN A 112 -5.22 -0.56 12.18
CA GLN A 112 -3.84 -0.06 12.21
C GLN A 112 -3.49 0.73 10.94
N ALA A 113 -3.99 0.31 9.78
CA ALA A 113 -3.77 1.00 8.50
C ALA A 113 -4.39 2.40 8.53
N VAL A 114 -5.64 2.50 9.01
CA VAL A 114 -6.35 3.78 9.14
C VAL A 114 -5.66 4.68 10.15
N GLU A 115 -5.19 4.16 11.28
CA GLU A 115 -4.45 4.93 12.28
C GLU A 115 -3.16 5.52 11.72
N LYS A 116 -2.30 4.67 11.12
CA LYS A 116 -1.05 5.10 10.48
C LYS A 116 -1.29 6.14 9.40
N LEU A 117 -2.25 5.87 8.51
CA LEU A 117 -2.62 6.80 7.45
C LEU A 117 -3.28 8.07 7.99
N ALA A 118 -3.93 8.09 9.14
CA ALA A 118 -4.49 9.33 9.69
C ALA A 118 -3.42 10.28 10.27
N LEU A 119 -2.32 9.71 10.80
CA LEU A 119 -1.23 10.46 11.43
C LEU A 119 -0.16 10.92 10.44
N ALA A 120 -0.15 10.34 9.24
CA ALA A 120 0.82 10.67 8.21
C ALA A 120 0.57 12.08 7.62
N TYR A 121 1.56 12.97 7.73
CA TYR A 121 1.49 14.35 7.24
C TYR A 121 2.00 14.50 5.80
#